data_AF-A0A8C7IUV9-F1
#
_entry.id   AF-A0A8C7IUV9-F1
#
_cell.length_a   1.000
_cell.length_b   1.000
_cell.length_c   1.000
_cell.angle_alpha   90.00
_cell.angle_beta   90.00
_cell.angle_gamma   90.00
#
_symmetry.space_group_name_H-M   'P 1'
#
loop_
_entity.id
_entity.type
_entity.pdbx_description
1 polymer ?
#
loop_
_entity_poly.entity_id
_entity_poly.type
_entity_poly.pdbx_seq_one_letter_code
_entity_poly.pdbx_strand_id
1 'polypeptide(L)'
;MDTITLDPEEEDVDLVHCRIGKIEGLEVLRKAKTLSLRQNLIKNIENLETLVTLKELDLYDNQIRKLENLQTLTELDQLDVSFNLLRKVEGLERLTGLKKLFLLHNKISHIANLDHLTGLEMLELGSNRIRVIENLDSLSSLTSLFLGTNKITQFQHLEGLHNLTVLSIQSNRITKMEGLQGLVNLKELYLSHNGIEVIEGLENNKKLTTLDIAANRVKKIENISHLTDLQEFWMNDNQIENWSDLDELKSSKALETVYLERNPLQKDPQYRRKIMLALPTVRQIDATFIRF
;
A
#
# COMPACT_ATOMS: atom_id res chain seq x y z
N MET A 1 32.90 10.29 17.27
CA MET A 1 31.93 10.65 16.21
C MET A 1 32.71 11.52 15.27
N ASP A 2 32.83 11.09 14.01
CA ASP A 2 33.36 11.96 12.98
C ASP A 2 32.45 13.18 12.89
N THR A 3 33.05 14.38 12.89
CA THR A 3 32.31 15.62 12.81
C THR A 3 31.69 15.70 11.41
N ILE A 4 30.38 15.50 11.31
CA ILE A 4 29.65 15.67 10.06
C ILE A 4 29.75 17.14 9.68
N THR A 5 30.39 17.44 8.56
CA THR A 5 30.46 18.80 8.03
C THR A 5 29.28 18.99 7.11
N LEU A 6 28.42 19.96 7.42
CA LEU A 6 27.21 20.27 6.66
C LEU A 6 27.43 21.51 5.81
N ASP A 7 27.09 21.44 4.52
CA ASP A 7 27.13 22.58 3.62
C ASP A 7 25.79 23.35 3.69
N PRO A 8 25.76 24.62 4.11
CA PRO A 8 24.53 25.42 4.18
C PRO A 8 23.80 25.58 2.84
N GLU A 9 24.50 25.38 1.73
CA GLU A 9 23.98 25.53 0.37
C GLU A 9 23.43 24.22 -0.22
N GLU A 10 23.58 23.10 0.50
CA GLU A 10 23.14 21.78 0.05
C GLU A 10 21.61 21.67 0.05
N GLU A 11 21.04 21.28 -1.10
CA GLU A 11 19.60 21.05 -1.24
C GLU A 11 19.19 19.62 -0.85
N ASP A 12 20.09 18.65 -1.03
CA ASP A 12 19.84 17.23 -0.77
C ASP A 12 20.84 16.71 0.26
N VAL A 13 20.38 16.53 1.49
CA VAL A 13 21.24 16.17 2.62
C VAL A 13 20.97 14.73 3.04
N ASP A 14 21.98 13.86 2.91
CA ASP A 14 21.88 12.44 3.27
C ASP A 14 22.74 12.10 4.50
N LEU A 15 22.08 11.78 5.61
CA LEU A 15 22.66 11.44 6.90
C LEU A 15 22.27 10.03 7.34
N VAL A 16 22.22 9.09 6.40
CA VAL A 16 21.88 7.68 6.64
C VAL A 16 22.95 6.98 7.47
N HIS A 17 22.51 6.22 8.47
CA HIS A 17 23.37 5.34 9.26
C HIS A 17 24.52 6.05 10.03
N CYS A 18 24.34 7.34 10.34
CA CYS A 18 25.32 8.15 11.06
C CYS A 18 25.29 7.94 12.59
N ARG A 19 24.39 7.09 13.11
CA ARG A 19 24.15 6.87 14.55
C ARG A 19 23.73 8.14 15.30
N ILE A 20 23.03 9.04 14.61
CA ILE A 20 22.50 10.29 15.18
C ILE A 20 21.45 9.92 16.23
N GLY A 21 21.69 10.26 17.49
CA GLY A 21 20.75 10.03 18.59
C GLY A 21 19.77 11.18 18.82
N LYS A 22 20.15 12.37 18.35
CA LYS A 22 19.43 13.63 18.54
C LYS A 22 19.65 14.51 17.31
N ILE A 23 18.59 15.14 16.83
CA ILE A 23 18.68 16.11 15.74
C ILE A 23 19.18 17.43 16.32
N GLU A 24 20.40 17.84 15.99
CA GLU A 24 21.00 19.10 16.43
C GLU A 24 22.05 19.58 15.42
N GLY A 25 22.25 20.89 15.31
CA GLY A 25 23.21 21.48 14.37
C GLY A 25 22.74 21.49 12.91
N LEU A 26 21.49 21.09 12.63
CA LEU A 26 20.92 21.10 11.28
C LEU A 26 20.41 22.48 10.86
N GLU A 27 20.32 23.45 11.77
CA GLU A 27 19.85 24.83 11.49
C GLU A 27 20.67 25.59 10.44
N VAL A 28 21.85 25.06 10.08
CA VAL A 28 22.71 25.57 9.01
C VAL A 28 22.14 25.26 7.61
N LEU A 29 21.33 24.21 7.46
CA LEU A 29 20.83 23.68 6.19
C LEU A 29 19.65 24.47 5.61
N ARG A 30 19.79 25.79 5.49
CA ARG A 30 18.67 26.71 5.16
C ARG A 30 18.10 26.54 3.75
N LYS A 31 18.81 25.82 2.86
CA LYS A 31 18.38 25.54 1.49
C LYS A 31 17.96 24.09 1.26
N ALA A 32 18.04 23.25 2.29
CA ALA A 32 17.68 21.84 2.17
C ALA A 32 16.22 21.70 1.72
N LYS A 33 16.02 20.91 0.68
CA LYS A 33 14.72 20.45 0.17
C LYS A 33 14.48 18.99 0.52
N THR A 34 15.54 18.20 0.58
CA THR A 34 15.51 16.79 0.96
C THR A 34 16.41 16.58 2.17
N LEU A 35 15.89 15.95 3.21
CA LEU A 35 16.67 15.54 4.38
C LEU A 35 16.40 14.07 4.70
N SER A 36 17.42 13.24 4.52
CA SER A 36 17.40 11.81 4.83
C SER A 36 18.15 11.54 6.13
N LEU A 37 17.43 11.03 7.13
CA LEU A 37 17.93 10.67 8.47
C LEU A 37 17.70 9.18 8.76
N ARG A 38 17.69 8.34 7.72
CA ARG A 38 17.33 6.93 7.88
C ARG A 38 18.34 6.15 8.72
N GLN A 39 17.87 5.09 9.38
CA GLN A 39 18.72 4.14 10.09
C GLN A 39 19.59 4.81 11.17
N ASN A 40 19.01 5.75 11.90
CA ASN A 40 19.66 6.45 13.00
C ASN A 40 19.07 6.01 14.35
N LEU A 41 19.43 6.72 15.42
CA LEU A 41 19.01 6.42 16.80
C LEU A 41 18.07 7.51 17.33
N ILE A 42 17.40 8.25 16.45
CA ILE A 42 16.58 9.42 16.78
C ILE A 42 15.34 8.99 17.54
N LYS A 43 15.07 9.64 18.68
CA LYS A 43 13.92 9.34 19.54
C LYS A 43 12.82 10.41 19.48
N ASN A 44 13.19 11.64 19.20
CA ASN A 44 12.29 12.78 19.14
C ASN A 44 12.57 13.57 17.86
N ILE A 45 11.52 14.12 17.28
CA ILE A 45 11.63 15.10 16.21
C ILE A 45 11.80 16.46 16.89
N GLU A 46 12.93 17.12 16.67
CA GLU A 46 13.30 18.38 17.30
C GLU A 46 14.27 19.15 16.41
N ASN A 47 14.34 20.48 16.57
CA ASN A 47 15.33 21.34 15.91
C ASN A 47 15.26 21.31 14.37
N LEU A 48 14.06 21.08 13.81
CA LEU A 48 13.80 21.16 12.37
C LEU A 48 13.07 22.46 11.99
N GLU A 49 12.74 23.32 12.96
CA GLU A 49 11.78 24.40 12.78
C GLU A 49 12.25 25.45 11.76
N THR A 50 13.57 25.56 11.56
CA THR A 50 14.21 26.47 10.61
C THR A 50 14.26 25.96 9.18
N LEU A 51 14.04 24.66 8.95
CA LEU A 51 14.18 24.00 7.65
C LEU A 51 12.91 24.12 6.80
N VAL A 52 12.37 25.33 6.70
CA VAL A 52 11.04 25.62 6.12
C VAL A 52 10.93 25.34 4.62
N THR A 53 12.07 25.16 3.94
CA THR A 53 12.15 24.81 2.50
C THR A 53 12.08 23.31 2.23
N LEU A 54 12.01 22.48 3.29
CA LEU A 54 11.96 21.03 3.14
C LEU A 54 10.68 20.60 2.42
N LYS A 55 10.89 19.81 1.37
CA LYS A 55 9.87 19.12 0.59
C LYS A 55 9.81 17.64 0.96
N GLU A 56 10.95 17.04 1.29
CA GLU A 56 11.05 15.62 1.61
C GLU A 56 11.82 15.43 2.93
N LEU A 57 11.18 14.77 3.89
CA LEU A 57 11.79 14.40 5.16
C LEU A 57 11.67 12.89 5.35
N ASP A 58 12.81 12.21 5.46
CA ASP A 58 12.89 10.77 5.62
C ASP A 58 13.52 10.41 6.97
N LEU A 59 12.70 9.86 7.86
CA LEU A 59 13.03 9.40 9.21
C LEU A 59 12.87 7.88 9.34
N TYR A 60 12.92 7.15 8.23
CA TYR A 60 12.80 5.69 8.18
C TYR A 60 13.78 4.99 9.14
N ASP A 61 13.31 3.96 9.85
CA ASP A 61 14.12 3.15 10.78
C ASP A 61 14.84 3.99 11.85
N ASN A 62 14.02 4.54 12.74
CA ASN A 62 14.45 5.30 13.91
C ASN A 62 13.66 4.82 15.16
N GLN A 63 13.75 5.55 16.27
CA GLN A 63 13.12 5.19 17.55
C GLN A 63 12.03 6.21 17.96
N ILE A 64 11.46 6.91 17.00
CA ILE A 64 10.50 8.00 17.21
C ILE A 64 9.18 7.44 17.74
N ARG A 65 8.65 8.06 18.80
CA ARG A 65 7.41 7.61 19.47
C ARG A 65 6.22 8.51 19.22
N LYS A 66 6.45 9.74 18.79
CA LYS A 66 5.45 10.76 18.58
C LYS A 66 5.82 11.65 17.40
N LEU A 67 4.83 12.04 16.63
CA LEU A 67 4.94 13.07 15.61
C LEU A 67 4.68 14.42 16.28
N GLU A 68 5.70 15.27 16.28
CA GLU A 68 5.67 16.60 16.88
C GLU A 68 6.74 17.49 16.24
N ASN A 69 6.65 18.81 16.44
CA ASN A 69 7.63 19.78 15.95
C ASN A 69 7.80 19.82 14.42
N LEU A 70 6.75 19.44 13.68
CA LEU A 70 6.70 19.50 12.21
C LEU A 70 5.91 20.71 11.69
N GLN A 71 5.26 21.48 12.58
CA GLN A 71 4.26 22.49 12.21
C GLN A 71 4.76 23.64 11.32
N THR A 72 6.07 23.86 11.25
CA THR A 72 6.67 24.91 10.40
C THR A 72 7.06 24.41 9.00
N LEU A 73 7.08 23.09 8.78
CA LEU A 73 7.50 22.46 7.51
C LEU A 73 6.35 22.45 6.50
N THR A 74 5.71 23.60 6.25
CA THR A 74 4.48 23.67 5.46
C THR A 74 4.65 23.37 3.98
N GLU A 75 5.89 23.38 3.47
CA GLU A 75 6.23 22.99 2.09
C GLU A 75 6.48 21.49 1.91
N LEU A 76 6.31 20.68 2.96
CA LEU A 76 6.58 19.26 2.91
C LEU A 76 5.57 18.55 1.98
N ASP A 77 6.10 17.94 0.92
CA ASP A 77 5.38 17.12 -0.05
C ASP A 77 5.41 15.63 0.36
N GLN A 78 6.50 15.18 1.00
CA GLN A 78 6.71 13.78 1.40
C GLN A 78 7.26 13.67 2.82
N LEU A 79 6.64 12.79 3.61
CA LEU A 79 7.09 12.42 4.96
C LEU A 79 7.16 10.90 5.08
N ASP A 80 8.37 10.38 5.34
CA ASP A 80 8.56 8.99 5.73
C ASP A 80 8.96 8.90 7.21
N VAL A 81 8.13 8.23 8.00
CA VAL A 81 8.37 7.92 9.42
C VAL A 81 8.11 6.44 9.68
N SER A 82 8.36 5.61 8.65
CA SER A 82 8.23 4.16 8.71
C SER A 82 9.28 3.54 9.62
N PHE A 83 9.01 2.33 10.10
CA PHE A 83 9.90 1.58 11.01
C PHE A 83 10.27 2.39 12.27
N ASN A 84 9.26 2.98 12.89
CA ASN A 84 9.39 3.72 14.15
C ASN A 84 8.50 3.08 15.25
N LEU A 85 8.26 3.82 16.33
CA LEU A 85 7.50 3.36 17.50
C LEU A 85 6.21 4.16 17.71
N LEU A 86 5.70 4.80 16.65
CA LEU A 86 4.49 5.64 16.67
C LEU A 86 3.27 4.83 17.09
N ARG A 87 2.41 5.40 17.93
CA ARG A 87 1.15 4.77 18.37
C ARG A 87 -0.10 5.46 17.83
N LYS A 88 0.05 6.69 17.35
CA LYS A 88 -1.01 7.56 16.86
C LYS A 88 -0.45 8.39 15.71
N VAL A 89 -1.36 8.81 14.84
CA VAL A 89 -1.12 9.89 13.88
C VAL A 89 -1.56 11.20 14.57
N GLU A 90 -0.67 12.18 14.65
CA GLU A 90 -0.88 13.47 15.30
C GLU A 90 0.16 14.48 14.76
N GLY A 91 -0.03 15.78 14.95
CA GLY A 91 1.02 16.77 14.65
C GLY A 91 1.24 17.04 13.16
N LEU A 92 0.29 16.64 12.30
CA LEU A 92 0.33 16.85 10.85
C LEU A 92 -0.65 17.93 10.38
N GLU A 93 -1.34 18.62 11.31
CA GLU A 93 -2.48 19.50 11.00
C GLU A 93 -2.11 20.72 10.15
N ARG A 94 -0.83 21.10 10.15
CA ARG A 94 -0.28 22.22 9.34
C ARG A 94 0.32 21.78 8.01
N LEU A 95 0.52 20.48 7.78
CA LEU A 95 1.18 19.95 6.59
C LEU A 95 0.20 19.75 5.43
N THR A 96 -0.58 20.78 5.11
CA THR A 96 -1.66 20.68 4.11
C THR A 96 -1.16 20.44 2.68
N GLY A 97 0.14 20.67 2.42
CA GLY A 97 0.79 20.38 1.14
C GLY A 97 1.20 18.91 0.95
N LEU A 98 1.09 18.07 1.99
CA LEU A 98 1.62 16.71 1.97
C LEU A 98 0.89 15.84 0.92
N LYS A 99 1.68 15.20 0.05
CA LYS A 99 1.19 14.30 -1.01
C LYS A 99 1.45 12.84 -0.69
N LYS A 100 2.55 12.53 0.01
CA LYS A 100 2.95 11.16 0.33
C LYS A 100 3.27 11.04 1.82
N LEU A 101 2.62 10.09 2.48
CA LEU A 101 2.82 9.81 3.90
C LEU A 101 3.09 8.32 4.10
N PHE A 102 4.28 8.00 4.61
CA PHE A 102 4.69 6.64 4.92
C PHE A 102 4.80 6.43 6.43
N LEU A 103 3.98 5.52 6.94
CA LEU A 103 3.86 5.14 8.35
C LEU A 103 4.00 3.61 8.54
N LEU A 104 4.63 2.93 7.57
CA LEU A 104 4.83 1.49 7.55
C LEU A 104 5.52 1.02 8.83
N HIS A 105 5.11 -0.13 9.36
CA HIS A 105 5.78 -0.78 10.50
C HIS A 105 5.89 0.13 11.74
N ASN A 106 4.73 0.55 12.23
CA ASN A 106 4.57 1.29 13.49
C ASN A 106 3.64 0.52 14.45
N LYS A 107 3.10 1.19 15.47
CA LYS A 107 2.16 0.62 16.46
C LYS A 107 0.81 1.36 16.43
N ILE A 108 0.47 1.98 15.30
CA ILE A 108 -0.75 2.76 15.11
C ILE A 108 -1.96 1.84 15.17
N SER A 109 -2.96 2.20 15.97
CA SER A 109 -4.16 1.38 16.17
C SER A 109 -5.43 1.97 15.54
N HIS A 110 -5.42 3.26 15.24
CA HIS A 110 -6.54 4.01 14.66
C HIS A 110 -6.02 4.95 13.58
N ILE A 111 -6.81 5.10 12.52
CA ILE A 111 -6.61 6.13 11.50
C ILE A 111 -7.32 7.39 11.99
N ALA A 112 -6.60 8.47 12.22
CA ALA A 112 -7.14 9.71 12.75
C ALA A 112 -6.24 10.90 12.36
N ASN A 113 -6.76 12.12 12.47
CA ASN A 113 -6.01 13.37 12.25
C ASN A 113 -5.36 13.47 10.86
N LEU A 114 -6.00 12.90 9.84
CA LEU A 114 -5.60 13.01 8.44
C LEU A 114 -6.56 13.91 7.64
N ASP A 115 -7.64 14.40 8.27
CA ASP A 115 -8.76 15.04 7.58
C ASP A 115 -8.36 16.34 6.85
N HIS A 116 -7.29 16.98 7.30
CA HIS A 116 -6.71 18.19 6.71
C HIS A 116 -5.81 17.94 5.49
N LEU A 117 -5.40 16.68 5.24
CA LEU A 117 -4.47 16.31 4.17
C LEU A 117 -5.20 16.04 2.84
N THR A 118 -6.06 16.96 2.40
CA THR A 118 -6.91 16.77 1.21
C THR A 118 -6.14 16.61 -0.10
N GLY A 119 -4.86 17.01 -0.11
CA GLY A 119 -3.90 16.83 -1.20
C GLY A 119 -3.15 15.49 -1.19
N LEU A 120 -3.40 14.61 -0.21
CA LEU A 120 -2.67 13.36 -0.07
C LEU A 120 -3.01 12.40 -1.22
N GLU A 121 -1.98 11.97 -1.94
CA GLU A 121 -2.06 11.07 -3.10
C GLU A 121 -1.72 9.63 -2.72
N MET A 122 -0.83 9.43 -1.73
CA MET A 122 -0.39 8.12 -1.27
C MET A 122 -0.32 8.04 0.26
N LEU A 123 -0.95 7.01 0.82
CA LEU A 123 -0.96 6.71 2.24
C LEU A 123 -0.53 5.26 2.47
N GLU A 124 0.59 5.08 3.16
CA GLU A 124 1.12 3.77 3.54
C GLU A 124 1.03 3.58 5.06
N LEU A 125 0.17 2.64 5.48
CA LEU A 125 -0.14 2.31 6.86
C LEU A 125 0.05 0.81 7.15
N GLY A 126 0.81 0.11 6.30
CA GLY A 126 1.09 -1.31 6.43
C GLY A 126 1.82 -1.66 7.72
N SER A 127 1.74 -2.93 8.13
CA SER A 127 2.38 -3.47 9.34
C SER A 127 2.09 -2.65 10.60
N ASN A 128 0.83 -2.26 10.79
CA ASN A 128 0.36 -1.55 11.99
C ASN A 128 -0.60 -2.44 12.80
N ARG A 129 -1.45 -1.82 13.64
CA ARG A 129 -2.42 -2.50 14.51
C ARG A 129 -3.84 -2.05 14.24
N ILE A 130 -4.08 -1.49 13.04
CA ILE A 130 -5.35 -0.92 12.62
C ILE A 130 -6.39 -2.04 12.52
N ARG A 131 -7.58 -1.80 13.05
CA ARG A 131 -8.69 -2.77 13.05
C ARG A 131 -9.84 -2.38 12.12
N VAL A 132 -9.92 -1.10 11.80
CA VAL A 132 -11.07 -0.44 11.20
C VAL A 132 -10.51 0.60 10.24
N ILE A 133 -11.03 0.61 9.01
CA ILE A 133 -10.84 1.71 8.08
C ILE A 133 -11.84 2.80 8.48
N GLU A 134 -11.34 4.00 8.76
CA GLU A 134 -12.11 5.13 9.26
C GLU A 134 -11.38 6.44 8.93
N ASN A 135 -12.10 7.55 8.90
CA ASN A 135 -11.53 8.91 8.79
C ASN A 135 -10.66 9.14 7.54
N LEU A 136 -11.05 8.56 6.40
CA LEU A 136 -10.40 8.76 5.10
C LEU A 136 -11.27 9.56 4.11
N ASP A 137 -12.49 9.91 4.49
CA ASP A 137 -13.51 10.48 3.58
C ASP A 137 -13.09 11.81 2.94
N SER A 138 -12.24 12.60 3.59
CA SER A 138 -11.74 13.87 3.05
C SER A 138 -10.52 13.72 2.13
N LEU A 139 -9.91 12.53 2.03
CA LEU A 139 -8.72 12.28 1.22
C LEU A 139 -9.10 12.03 -0.25
N SER A 140 -9.82 12.97 -0.86
CA SER A 140 -10.36 12.83 -2.22
C SER A 140 -9.28 12.68 -3.31
N SER A 141 -8.05 13.10 -3.03
CA SER A 141 -6.91 13.01 -3.96
C SER A 141 -6.19 11.67 -3.91
N LEU A 142 -6.57 10.77 -2.99
CA LEU A 142 -5.85 9.53 -2.74
C LEU A 142 -5.93 8.59 -3.95
N THR A 143 -4.77 8.19 -4.46
CA THR A 143 -4.62 7.25 -5.58
C THR A 143 -4.08 5.90 -5.13
N SER A 144 -3.33 5.88 -4.03
CA SER A 144 -2.70 4.66 -3.50
C SER A 144 -2.90 4.54 -1.99
N LEU A 145 -3.49 3.43 -1.56
CA LEU A 145 -3.74 3.12 -0.15
C LEU A 145 -3.20 1.74 0.18
N PHE A 146 -2.24 1.70 1.11
CA PHE A 146 -1.61 0.48 1.58
C PHE A 146 -1.93 0.26 3.06
N LEU A 147 -2.58 -0.86 3.35
CA LEU A 147 -3.10 -1.27 4.65
C LEU A 147 -2.68 -2.71 4.98
N GLY A 148 -1.68 -3.24 4.27
CA GLY A 148 -1.21 -4.61 4.43
C GLY A 148 -0.76 -4.94 5.87
N THR A 149 -0.88 -6.19 6.30
CA THR A 149 -0.39 -6.65 7.62
C THR A 149 -0.99 -5.84 8.78
N ASN A 150 -2.32 -5.75 8.81
CA ASN A 150 -3.07 -5.10 9.89
C ASN A 150 -4.04 -6.11 10.54
N LYS A 151 -5.09 -5.62 11.21
CA LYS A 151 -6.14 -6.42 11.86
C LYS A 151 -7.52 -6.03 11.34
N ILE A 152 -7.59 -5.51 10.11
CA ILE A 152 -8.83 -5.03 9.49
C ILE A 152 -9.73 -6.22 9.18
N THR A 153 -11.01 -6.07 9.47
CA THR A 153 -12.00 -7.15 9.37
C THR A 153 -13.01 -6.97 8.24
N GLN A 154 -13.18 -5.74 7.76
CA GLN A 154 -14.13 -5.40 6.70
C GLN A 154 -13.68 -4.16 5.95
N PHE A 155 -14.09 -4.07 4.68
CA PHE A 155 -14.02 -2.84 3.90
C PHE A 155 -15.15 -1.92 4.35
N GLN A 156 -14.82 -0.68 4.68
CA GLN A 156 -15.79 0.33 5.10
C GLN A 156 -15.16 1.70 4.93
N HIS A 157 -15.99 2.74 4.74
CA HIS A 157 -15.53 4.13 4.59
C HIS A 157 -14.52 4.33 3.45
N LEU A 158 -14.69 3.58 2.35
CA LEU A 158 -13.92 3.75 1.11
C LEU A 158 -14.74 4.43 0.00
N GLU A 159 -16.02 4.73 0.26
CA GLU A 159 -16.98 5.20 -0.76
C GLU A 159 -16.54 6.50 -1.44
N GLY A 160 -15.92 7.43 -0.69
CA GLY A 160 -15.45 8.71 -1.21
C GLY A 160 -14.12 8.68 -1.97
N LEU A 161 -13.41 7.54 -1.98
CA LEU A 161 -12.06 7.44 -2.58
C LEU A 161 -12.12 7.12 -4.08
N HIS A 162 -12.87 7.93 -4.84
CA HIS A 162 -13.13 7.68 -6.26
C HIS A 162 -11.87 7.70 -7.15
N ASN A 163 -10.81 8.38 -6.73
CA ASN A 163 -9.54 8.47 -7.44
C ASN A 163 -8.57 7.32 -7.14
N LEU A 164 -8.94 6.40 -6.24
CA LEU A 164 -8.08 5.30 -5.83
C LEU A 164 -7.84 4.34 -7.00
N THR A 165 -6.57 4.14 -7.33
CA THR A 165 -6.12 3.23 -8.39
C THR A 165 -5.45 1.98 -7.82
N VAL A 166 -4.84 2.07 -6.64
CA VAL A 166 -4.16 0.95 -5.97
C VAL A 166 -4.70 0.81 -4.56
N LEU A 167 -5.21 -0.38 -4.24
CA LEU A 167 -5.61 -0.76 -2.89
C LEU A 167 -4.89 -2.06 -2.49
N SER A 168 -4.05 -1.96 -1.47
CA SER A 168 -3.33 -3.07 -0.88
C SER A 168 -3.82 -3.30 0.55
N ILE A 169 -4.39 -4.48 0.82
CA ILE A 169 -4.90 -4.85 2.14
C ILE A 169 -4.61 -6.33 2.46
N GLN A 170 -3.51 -6.86 1.91
CA GLN A 170 -3.03 -8.21 2.18
C GLN A 170 -2.78 -8.45 3.68
N SER A 171 -2.78 -9.71 4.11
CA SER A 171 -2.48 -10.09 5.49
C SER A 171 -3.36 -9.37 6.52
N ASN A 172 -4.67 -9.39 6.29
CA ASN A 172 -5.69 -8.87 7.20
C ASN A 172 -6.64 -9.99 7.66
N ARG A 173 -7.84 -9.63 8.13
CA ARG A 173 -8.85 -10.55 8.66
C ARG A 173 -10.18 -10.39 7.92
N ILE A 174 -10.12 -9.99 6.65
CA ILE A 174 -11.28 -9.76 5.81
C ILE A 174 -11.87 -11.10 5.41
N THR A 175 -13.19 -11.21 5.46
CA THR A 175 -13.91 -12.45 5.10
C THR A 175 -14.87 -12.27 3.92
N LYS A 176 -15.17 -11.03 3.53
CA LYS A 176 -16.09 -10.69 2.45
C LYS A 176 -15.57 -9.53 1.62
N MET A 177 -15.88 -9.55 0.33
CA MET A 177 -15.53 -8.50 -0.63
C MET A 177 -16.72 -7.55 -0.83
N GLU A 178 -17.00 -6.71 0.16
CA GLU A 178 -18.04 -5.68 0.10
C GLU A 178 -17.43 -4.27 0.17
N GLY A 179 -18.20 -3.20 -0.04
CA GLY A 179 -17.73 -1.81 0.15
C GLY A 179 -16.73 -1.27 -0.90
N LEU A 180 -16.55 -1.96 -2.04
CA LEU A 180 -15.63 -1.55 -3.12
C LEU A 180 -16.32 -0.78 -4.26
N GLN A 181 -17.64 -0.57 -4.17
CA GLN A 181 -18.47 -0.08 -5.28
C GLN A 181 -18.12 1.36 -5.71
N GLY A 182 -17.61 2.18 -4.78
CA GLY A 182 -17.18 3.57 -5.04
C GLY A 182 -15.82 3.70 -5.73
N LEU A 183 -15.01 2.62 -5.76
CA LEU A 183 -13.64 2.62 -6.26
C LEU A 183 -13.59 2.37 -7.78
N VAL A 184 -14.32 3.20 -8.54
CA VAL A 184 -14.54 3.02 -9.99
C VAL A 184 -13.26 3.16 -10.84
N ASN A 185 -12.19 3.74 -10.29
CA ASN A 185 -10.90 3.89 -10.95
C ASN A 185 -9.84 2.86 -10.52
N LEU A 186 -10.23 1.88 -9.69
CA LEU A 186 -9.31 0.87 -9.16
C LEU A 186 -8.73 0.01 -10.29
N LYS A 187 -7.40 -0.11 -10.29
CA LYS A 187 -6.62 -0.89 -11.26
C LYS A 187 -5.93 -2.09 -10.61
N GLU A 188 -5.47 -1.91 -9.38
CA GLU A 188 -4.74 -2.94 -8.65
C GLU A 188 -5.39 -3.17 -7.28
N LEU A 189 -5.75 -4.42 -7.02
CA LEU A 189 -6.39 -4.84 -5.78
C LEU A 189 -5.66 -6.06 -5.21
N TYR A 190 -5.01 -5.87 -4.05
CA TYR A 190 -4.25 -6.90 -3.36
C TYR A 190 -4.93 -7.31 -2.05
N LEU A 191 -5.51 -8.51 -2.05
CA LEU A 191 -6.29 -9.10 -0.95
C LEU A 191 -5.68 -10.39 -0.41
N SER A 192 -4.44 -10.71 -0.78
CA SER A 192 -3.83 -11.98 -0.38
C SER A 192 -3.74 -12.17 1.13
N HIS A 193 -3.72 -13.41 1.60
CA HIS A 193 -3.64 -13.73 3.03
C HIS A 193 -4.78 -13.12 3.86
N ASN A 194 -6.02 -13.33 3.42
CA ASN A 194 -7.23 -13.00 4.17
C ASN A 194 -8.06 -14.28 4.42
N GLY A 195 -9.32 -14.12 4.83
CA GLY A 195 -10.27 -15.20 5.05
C GLY A 195 -11.44 -15.18 4.06
N ILE A 196 -11.24 -14.65 2.85
CA ILE A 196 -12.30 -14.48 1.84
C ILE A 196 -12.71 -15.85 1.30
N GLU A 197 -14.01 -16.09 1.21
CA GLU A 197 -14.59 -17.37 0.74
C GLU A 197 -15.25 -17.26 -0.64
N VAL A 198 -15.71 -16.07 -1.03
CA VAL A 198 -16.47 -15.82 -2.26
C VAL A 198 -15.90 -14.56 -2.94
N ILE A 199 -15.78 -14.61 -4.26
CA ILE A 199 -15.45 -13.44 -5.08
C ILE A 199 -16.76 -12.70 -5.39
N GLU A 200 -16.89 -11.48 -4.90
CA GLU A 200 -18.08 -10.63 -5.04
C GLU A 200 -17.70 -9.14 -4.93
N GLY A 201 -18.65 -8.24 -5.22
CA GLY A 201 -18.48 -6.80 -4.96
C GLY A 201 -17.53 -6.06 -5.91
N LEU A 202 -17.20 -6.66 -7.05
CA LEU A 202 -16.30 -6.10 -8.08
C LEU A 202 -17.05 -5.54 -9.31
N GLU A 203 -18.36 -5.37 -9.24
CA GLU A 203 -19.23 -5.05 -10.41
C GLU A 203 -18.83 -3.71 -11.07
N ASN A 204 -18.31 -2.77 -10.27
CA ASN A 204 -17.97 -1.43 -10.72
C ASN A 204 -16.47 -1.23 -11.02
N ASN A 205 -15.59 -2.15 -10.60
CA ASN A 205 -14.13 -2.00 -10.71
C ASN A 205 -13.61 -2.48 -12.07
N LYS A 206 -14.25 -2.03 -13.16
CA LYS A 206 -14.01 -2.52 -14.53
C LYS A 206 -12.61 -2.24 -15.07
N LYS A 207 -11.87 -1.32 -14.44
CA LYS A 207 -10.50 -0.93 -14.81
C LYS A 207 -9.43 -1.81 -14.13
N LEU A 208 -9.82 -2.84 -13.39
CA LEU A 208 -8.87 -3.76 -12.75
C LEU A 208 -8.00 -4.44 -13.81
N THR A 209 -6.70 -4.24 -13.67
CA THR A 209 -5.64 -4.93 -14.43
C THR A 209 -4.96 -6.00 -13.59
N THR A 210 -4.91 -5.82 -12.28
CA THR A 210 -4.28 -6.76 -11.33
C THR A 210 -5.26 -7.09 -10.22
N LEU A 211 -5.54 -8.38 -10.05
CA LEU A 211 -6.35 -8.89 -8.96
C LEU A 211 -5.61 -10.03 -8.24
N ASP A 212 -5.21 -9.76 -7.01
CA ASP A 212 -4.59 -10.73 -6.12
C ASP A 212 -5.56 -11.12 -5.00
N ILE A 213 -6.04 -12.36 -5.04
CA ILE A 213 -6.85 -12.99 -3.98
C ILE A 213 -6.15 -14.29 -3.52
N ALA A 214 -4.83 -14.39 -3.68
CA ALA A 214 -4.06 -15.56 -3.26
C ALA A 214 -4.15 -15.82 -1.75
N ALA A 215 -3.90 -17.04 -1.31
CA ALA A 215 -3.90 -17.42 0.11
C ALA A 215 -5.20 -17.00 0.85
N ASN A 216 -6.34 -17.34 0.25
CA ASN A 216 -7.68 -17.17 0.83
C ASN A 216 -8.38 -18.54 0.95
N ARG A 217 -9.71 -18.55 1.09
CA ARG A 217 -10.54 -19.76 1.21
C ARG A 217 -11.53 -19.89 0.06
N VAL A 218 -11.23 -19.27 -1.07
CA VAL A 218 -12.11 -19.22 -2.24
C VAL A 218 -12.19 -20.62 -2.86
N LYS A 219 -13.42 -21.06 -3.17
CA LYS A 219 -13.68 -22.39 -3.75
C LYS A 219 -14.05 -22.38 -5.23
N LYS A 220 -14.48 -21.22 -5.72
CA LYS A 220 -15.01 -21.04 -7.07
C LYS A 220 -14.56 -19.70 -7.62
N ILE A 221 -14.16 -19.66 -8.88
CA ILE A 221 -13.96 -18.40 -9.61
C ILE A 221 -15.32 -18.01 -10.20
N GLU A 222 -15.84 -16.86 -9.80
CA GLU A 222 -17.13 -16.34 -10.23
C GLU A 222 -17.16 -14.81 -10.14
N ASN A 223 -18.15 -14.19 -10.77
CA ASN A 223 -18.41 -12.74 -10.70
C ASN A 223 -17.24 -11.86 -11.17
N ILE A 224 -16.45 -12.33 -12.14
CA ILE A 224 -15.31 -11.57 -12.70
C ILE A 224 -15.29 -11.50 -14.23
N SER A 225 -16.26 -12.10 -14.93
CA SER A 225 -16.32 -12.08 -16.40
C SER A 225 -16.44 -10.68 -17.02
N HIS A 226 -16.84 -9.66 -16.27
CA HIS A 226 -16.84 -8.26 -16.71
C HIS A 226 -15.48 -7.55 -16.56
N LEU A 227 -14.49 -8.15 -15.89
CA LEU A 227 -13.14 -7.59 -15.70
C LEU A 227 -12.27 -7.85 -16.94
N THR A 228 -12.64 -7.22 -18.05
CA THR A 228 -12.04 -7.48 -19.37
C THR A 228 -10.59 -6.99 -19.51
N ASP A 229 -10.17 -6.09 -18.63
CA ASP A 229 -8.85 -5.45 -18.68
C ASP A 229 -7.80 -6.16 -17.80
N LEU A 230 -8.17 -7.28 -17.15
CA LEU A 230 -7.26 -8.08 -16.33
C LEU A 230 -6.05 -8.56 -17.15
N GLN A 231 -4.87 -8.32 -16.59
CA GLN A 231 -3.56 -8.72 -17.08
C GLN A 231 -2.90 -9.72 -16.14
N GLU A 232 -3.11 -9.56 -14.84
CA GLU A 232 -2.57 -10.42 -13.80
C GLU A 232 -3.67 -10.91 -12.84
N PHE A 233 -3.70 -12.22 -12.62
CA PHE A 233 -4.66 -12.85 -11.71
C PHE A 233 -3.97 -13.85 -10.79
N TRP A 234 -3.88 -13.50 -9.51
CA TRP A 234 -3.20 -14.32 -8.51
C TRP A 234 -4.22 -15.00 -7.60
N MET A 235 -4.28 -16.32 -7.69
CA MET A 235 -5.25 -17.18 -6.98
C MET A 235 -4.59 -18.40 -6.35
N ASN A 236 -3.26 -18.45 -6.26
CA ASN A 236 -2.56 -19.54 -5.60
C ASN A 236 -3.00 -19.68 -4.14
N ASP A 237 -2.83 -20.87 -3.56
CA ASP A 237 -3.19 -21.15 -2.16
C ASP A 237 -4.67 -20.91 -1.84
N ASN A 238 -5.57 -21.32 -2.74
CA ASN A 238 -7.02 -21.34 -2.53
C ASN A 238 -7.57 -22.78 -2.61
N GLN A 239 -8.88 -22.93 -2.74
CA GLN A 239 -9.59 -24.21 -2.80
C GLN A 239 -10.30 -24.41 -4.16
N ILE A 240 -9.73 -23.89 -5.26
CA ILE A 240 -10.31 -24.04 -6.59
C ILE A 240 -10.18 -25.48 -7.09
N GLU A 241 -11.31 -26.09 -7.44
CA GLU A 241 -11.41 -27.50 -7.88
C GLU A 241 -11.94 -27.67 -9.31
N ASN A 242 -12.77 -26.74 -9.81
CA ASN A 242 -13.51 -26.91 -11.05
C ASN A 242 -12.82 -26.22 -12.23
N TRP A 243 -12.53 -26.98 -13.28
CA TRP A 243 -11.90 -26.45 -14.50
C TRP A 243 -12.81 -25.47 -15.27
N SER A 244 -14.13 -25.60 -15.16
CA SER A 244 -15.09 -24.70 -15.79
C SER A 244 -15.02 -23.28 -15.26
N ASP A 245 -14.51 -23.08 -14.05
CA ASP A 245 -14.43 -21.76 -13.41
C ASP A 245 -13.48 -20.81 -14.17
N LEU A 246 -12.53 -21.36 -14.94
CA LEU A 246 -11.65 -20.57 -15.81
C LEU A 246 -12.41 -19.91 -16.97
N ASP A 247 -13.65 -20.32 -17.26
CA ASP A 247 -14.47 -19.68 -18.29
C ASP A 247 -14.77 -18.21 -17.96
N GLU A 248 -14.81 -17.85 -16.67
CA GLU A 248 -14.96 -16.46 -16.21
C GLU A 248 -13.81 -15.55 -16.67
N LEU A 249 -12.63 -16.10 -16.91
CA LEU A 249 -11.44 -15.33 -17.32
C LEU A 249 -11.29 -15.22 -18.84
N LYS A 250 -12.14 -15.91 -19.63
CA LYS A 250 -12.03 -15.92 -21.10
C LYS A 250 -12.28 -14.56 -21.73
N SER A 251 -13.00 -13.67 -21.05
CA SER A 251 -13.27 -12.30 -21.52
C SER A 251 -12.06 -11.38 -21.39
N SER A 252 -11.13 -11.67 -20.48
CA SER A 252 -9.92 -10.89 -20.22
C SER A 252 -8.84 -11.17 -21.27
N LYS A 253 -8.96 -10.52 -22.43
CA LYS A 253 -8.06 -10.77 -23.58
C LYS A 253 -6.62 -10.29 -23.37
N ALA A 254 -6.40 -9.43 -22.38
CA ALA A 254 -5.10 -8.94 -21.97
C ALA A 254 -4.43 -9.81 -20.90
N LEU A 255 -5.05 -10.91 -20.46
CA LEU A 255 -4.53 -11.74 -19.37
C LEU A 255 -3.23 -12.43 -19.78
N GLU A 256 -2.12 -12.04 -19.14
CA GLU A 256 -0.78 -12.54 -19.42
C GLU A 256 -0.27 -13.48 -18.34
N THR A 257 -0.62 -13.26 -17.07
CA THR A 257 -0.08 -14.00 -15.93
C THR A 257 -1.18 -14.54 -15.03
N VAL A 258 -1.12 -15.84 -14.73
CA VAL A 258 -1.99 -16.48 -13.75
C VAL A 258 -1.19 -17.28 -12.73
N TYR A 259 -1.52 -17.13 -11.46
CA TYR A 259 -1.05 -18.03 -10.39
C TYR A 259 -2.22 -18.86 -9.89
N LEU A 260 -2.16 -20.18 -10.11
CA LEU A 260 -3.17 -21.14 -9.68
C LEU A 260 -2.55 -22.31 -8.89
N GLU A 261 -1.24 -22.29 -8.66
CA GLU A 261 -0.55 -23.30 -7.86
C GLU A 261 -1.10 -23.41 -6.43
N ARG A 262 -0.90 -24.57 -5.82
CA ARG A 262 -1.39 -24.89 -4.47
C ARG A 262 -2.91 -24.82 -4.32
N ASN A 263 -3.65 -24.84 -5.43
CA ASN A 263 -5.07 -25.21 -5.48
C ASN A 263 -5.26 -26.71 -5.73
N PRO A 264 -6.41 -27.29 -5.37
CA PRO A 264 -6.78 -28.65 -5.77
C PRO A 264 -6.64 -28.94 -7.27
N LEU A 265 -6.91 -27.97 -8.15
CA LEU A 265 -6.64 -28.07 -9.60
C LEU A 265 -5.22 -28.54 -9.94
N GLN A 266 -4.21 -28.18 -9.14
CA GLN A 266 -2.81 -28.52 -9.39
C GLN A 266 -2.53 -30.03 -9.28
N LYS A 267 -3.41 -30.81 -8.63
CA LYS A 267 -3.28 -32.28 -8.55
C LYS A 267 -3.49 -32.96 -9.91
N ASP A 268 -4.11 -32.28 -10.87
CA ASP A 268 -4.31 -32.81 -12.21
C ASP A 268 -2.97 -32.90 -12.96
N PRO A 269 -2.55 -34.07 -13.47
CA PRO A 269 -1.32 -34.20 -14.26
C PRO A 269 -1.28 -33.32 -15.51
N GLN A 270 -2.45 -32.89 -16.00
CA GLN A 270 -2.60 -31.99 -17.15
C GLN A 270 -2.77 -30.52 -16.75
N TYR A 271 -2.55 -30.16 -15.48
CA TYR A 271 -2.78 -28.82 -14.91
C TYR A 271 -2.35 -27.67 -15.85
N ARG A 272 -1.07 -27.62 -16.22
CA ARG A 272 -0.55 -26.56 -17.11
C ARG A 272 -1.21 -26.60 -18.49
N ARG A 273 -1.38 -27.78 -19.07
CA ARG A 273 -1.98 -27.96 -20.40
C ARG A 273 -3.43 -27.46 -20.43
N LYS A 274 -4.21 -27.76 -19.39
CA LYS A 274 -5.60 -27.32 -19.29
C LYS A 274 -5.71 -25.80 -19.10
N ILE A 275 -4.84 -25.18 -18.30
CA ILE A 275 -4.77 -23.72 -18.20
C ILE A 275 -4.47 -23.10 -19.57
N MET A 276 -3.46 -23.57 -20.29
CA MET A 276 -3.11 -23.06 -21.62
C MET A 276 -4.25 -23.21 -22.64
N LEU A 277 -5.00 -24.32 -22.58
CA LEU A 277 -6.16 -24.53 -23.47
C LEU A 277 -7.34 -23.62 -23.11
N ALA A 278 -7.59 -23.39 -21.81
CA ALA A 278 -8.67 -22.53 -21.34
C ALA A 278 -8.38 -21.04 -21.57
N LEU A 279 -7.13 -20.64 -21.35
CA LEU A 279 -6.65 -19.24 -21.35
C LEU A 279 -5.48 -19.09 -22.33
N PRO A 280 -5.73 -19.07 -23.65
CA PRO A 280 -4.69 -19.09 -24.67
C PRO A 280 -3.85 -17.80 -24.76
N THR A 281 -4.26 -16.71 -24.10
CA THR A 281 -3.52 -15.44 -24.05
C THR A 281 -2.41 -15.44 -23.00
N VAL A 282 -2.51 -16.32 -21.99
CA VAL A 282 -1.57 -16.39 -20.86
C VAL A 282 -0.18 -16.77 -21.38
N ARG A 283 0.83 -16.07 -20.88
CA ARG A 283 2.25 -16.26 -21.17
C ARG A 283 3.02 -16.80 -19.98
N GLN A 284 2.52 -16.58 -18.76
CA GLN A 284 3.11 -17.07 -17.53
C GLN A 284 2.07 -17.83 -16.69
N ILE A 285 2.41 -19.05 -16.30
CA ILE A 285 1.63 -19.85 -15.35
C ILE A 285 2.50 -20.14 -14.14
N ASP A 286 2.06 -19.64 -12.99
CA ASP A 286 2.81 -19.66 -11.73
C ASP A 286 4.21 -19.04 -11.92
N ALA A 287 5.25 -19.65 -11.34
CA ALA A 287 6.62 -19.18 -11.45
C ALA A 287 7.30 -19.41 -12.83
N THR A 288 6.57 -19.89 -13.85
CA THR A 288 7.20 -20.33 -15.12
C THR A 288 6.49 -19.82 -16.38
N PHE A 289 7.28 -19.28 -17.30
CA PHE A 289 6.81 -18.91 -18.64
C PHE A 289 6.41 -20.13 -19.47
N ILE A 290 5.40 -19.95 -20.31
CA ILE A 290 5.01 -20.92 -21.33
C ILE A 290 6.02 -20.84 -22.47
N ARG A 291 6.53 -22.00 -22.89
CA ARG A 291 7.33 -22.11 -24.11
C ARG A 291 6.36 -22.40 -25.26
N PHE A 292 6.27 -21.48 -26.21
CA PHE A 292 5.56 -21.68 -27.47
C PHE A 292 6.45 -22.48 -28.44
#